data_AF-A0A2G9Z2U0-F1
#
_entry.id   AF-A0A2G9Z2U0-F1
#
_cell.length_a   1.000
_cell.length_b   1.000
_cell.length_c   1.000
_cell.angle_alpha   90.00
_cell.angle_beta   90.00
_cell.angle_gamma   90.00
#
_symmetry.space_group_name_H-M   'P 1'
#
loop_
_entity.id
_entity.type
_entity.pdbx_description
1 polymer ?
#
loop_
_entity_poly.entity_id
_entity_poly.type
_entity_poly.pdbx_seq_one_letter_code
_entity_poly.pdbx_strand_id
1 'polypeptide(L)'
;MAYGQFSRLSAQWLDIFDDPNKASAVDKNLLGGRATKDLLHNLPSVHLNDTISKVSTSDKKRAGEVLSFYIDLDRCLKHAYRLLKQNKYLCLVIGNRLVKQVRIPTDFIVAELGEKIGFACEDIMVRNIPGKRMPLKT
;
A
#
# COMPACT_ATOMS: atom_id res chain seq x y z
N MET A 1 -0.99 8.66 6.05
CA MET A 1 -2.29 9.21 6.45
C MET A 1 -2.92 8.19 7.36
N ALA A 2 -3.42 8.62 8.50
CA ALA A 2 -4.09 7.75 9.45
C ALA A 2 -5.55 7.63 9.01
N TYR A 3 -5.89 6.53 8.32
CA TYR A 3 -7.28 6.25 7.98
C TYR A 3 -8.12 6.17 9.27
N GLY A 4 -7.54 5.66 10.35
CA GLY A 4 -8.16 5.65 11.68
C GLY A 4 -8.53 7.04 12.19
N GLN A 5 -7.76 8.09 11.88
CA GLN A 5 -8.13 9.46 12.26
C GLN A 5 -9.33 9.98 11.47
N PHE A 6 -9.37 9.71 10.15
CA PHE A 6 -10.46 10.18 9.29
C PHE A 6 -11.76 9.40 9.46
N SER A 7 -11.67 8.10 9.79
CA SER A 7 -12.86 7.24 9.92
C SER A 7 -13.43 7.18 11.34
N ARG A 8 -12.73 7.71 12.36
CA ARG A 8 -13.12 7.56 13.77
C ARG A 8 -14.56 7.99 14.06
N LEU A 9 -14.94 9.21 13.69
CA LEU A 9 -16.27 9.75 14.00
C LEU A 9 -17.37 8.94 13.33
N SER A 10 -17.22 8.67 12.02
CA SER A 10 -18.19 7.88 11.27
C SER A 10 -18.32 6.46 11.81
N ALA A 11 -17.21 5.83 12.19
CA ALA A 11 -17.23 4.48 12.76
C ALA A 11 -17.85 4.43 14.16
N GLN A 12 -17.71 5.51 14.94
CA GLN A 12 -18.38 5.64 16.23
C GLN A 12 -19.90 5.85 16.06
N TRP A 13 -20.33 6.63 15.07
CA TRP A 13 -21.77 6.82 14.78
C TRP A 13 -22.47 5.56 14.29
N LEU A 14 -21.74 4.67 13.62
CA LEU A 14 -22.25 3.41 13.10
C LEU A 14 -22.06 2.24 14.08
N ASP A 15 -21.62 2.51 15.31
CA ASP A 15 -21.31 1.52 16.35
C ASP A 15 -20.42 0.36 15.83
N ILE A 16 -19.46 0.67 14.95
CA ILE A 16 -18.52 -0.33 14.37
C ILE A 16 -17.53 -0.83 15.43
N PHE A 17 -17.23 0.00 16.43
CA PHE A 17 -16.30 -0.33 17.50
C PHE A 17 -17.04 -0.30 18.84
N ASP A 18 -16.93 -1.40 19.60
CA ASP A 18 -17.43 -1.47 20.98
C ASP A 18 -16.77 -0.42 21.89
N ASP A 19 -15.50 -0.06 21.60
CA ASP A 19 -14.74 0.97 22.31
C ASP A 19 -14.23 2.01 21.30
N PRO A 20 -14.73 3.26 21.34
CA PRO A 20 -14.31 4.35 20.46
C PRO A 20 -12.81 4.68 20.52
N ASN A 21 -12.12 4.34 21.62
CA ASN A 21 -10.68 4.56 21.76
C ASN A 21 -9.84 3.55 20.95
N LYS A 22 -10.43 2.42 20.54
CA LYS A 22 -9.78 1.44 19.67
C LYS A 22 -9.81 1.86 18.19
N ALA A 23 -10.64 2.82 17.80
CA ALA A 23 -10.75 3.28 16.42
C ALA A 23 -9.41 3.79 15.85
N SER A 24 -8.58 4.46 16.67
CA SER A 24 -7.24 4.90 16.26
C SER A 24 -6.22 3.77 16.13
N ALA A 25 -6.48 2.60 16.71
CA ALA A 25 -5.58 1.44 16.60
C ALA A 25 -5.67 0.76 15.23
N VAL A 26 -6.71 1.06 14.44
CA VAL A 26 -6.92 0.48 13.11
C VAL A 26 -5.72 0.71 12.20
N ASP A 27 -5.06 1.87 12.28
CA ASP A 27 -3.89 2.16 11.45
C ASP A 27 -2.76 1.14 11.62
N LYS A 28 -2.62 0.52 12.81
CA LYS A 28 -1.61 -0.55 13.07
C LYS A 28 -1.98 -1.89 12.45
N ASN A 29 -3.24 -2.07 12.06
CA ASN A 29 -3.78 -3.28 11.44
C ASN A 29 -3.90 -3.15 9.92
N LEU A 30 -3.76 -1.94 9.37
CA LEU A 30 -3.72 -1.69 7.94
C LEU A 30 -2.34 -2.02 7.34
N LEU A 31 -2.27 -2.09 6.01
CA LEU A 31 -1.04 -2.31 5.25
C LEU A 31 0.08 -1.34 5.65
N GLY A 32 1.24 -1.86 6.06
CA GLY A 32 2.36 -1.04 6.49
C GLY A 32 2.12 -0.29 7.80
N GLY A 33 1.12 -0.70 8.58
CA GLY A 33 0.82 -0.14 9.90
C GLY A 33 1.90 -0.41 10.95
N ARG A 34 2.77 -1.39 10.68
CA ARG A 34 3.91 -1.75 11.52
C ARG A 34 5.18 -1.70 10.70
N ALA A 35 5.98 -0.66 10.92
CA ALA A 35 7.25 -0.49 10.24
C ALA A 35 8.20 -1.66 10.53
N THR A 36 8.87 -2.14 9.49
CA THR A 36 9.98 -3.09 9.64
C THR A 36 11.19 -2.39 10.26
N LYS A 37 11.90 -3.11 11.12
CA LYS A 37 13.15 -2.62 11.74
C LYS A 37 14.32 -2.69 10.75
N ASP A 38 14.31 -3.71 9.89
CA ASP A 38 15.39 -4.00 8.96
C ASP A 38 14.90 -3.87 7.51
N LEU A 39 15.81 -3.45 6.64
CA LEU A 39 15.54 -3.30 5.19
C LEU A 39 15.81 -4.58 4.40
N LEU A 40 16.10 -5.70 5.07
CA LEU A 40 16.30 -6.99 4.41
C LEU A 40 14.95 -7.57 3.99
N HIS A 41 14.79 -7.87 2.70
CA HIS A 41 13.60 -8.50 2.16
C HIS A 41 13.90 -9.36 0.93
N ASN A 42 13.01 -10.33 0.66
CA ASN A 42 13.10 -11.25 -0.47
C ASN A 42 11.99 -11.00 -1.51
N LEU A 43 11.38 -9.81 -1.51
CA LEU A 43 10.36 -9.44 -2.49
C LEU A 43 10.96 -9.35 -3.90
N PRO A 44 10.42 -10.08 -4.89
CA PRO A 44 11.00 -10.20 -6.22
C PRO A 44 10.59 -9.03 -7.14
N SER A 45 10.94 -7.81 -6.78
CA SER A 45 10.64 -6.59 -7.55
C SER A 45 11.88 -5.71 -7.70
N VAL A 46 12.27 -5.44 -8.95
CA VAL A 46 13.43 -4.59 -9.26
C VAL A 46 13.10 -3.14 -8.94
N HIS A 47 11.88 -2.70 -9.28
CA HIS A 47 11.40 -1.36 -9.00
C HIS A 47 11.30 -1.06 -7.50
N LEU A 48 10.93 -2.06 -6.69
CA LEU A 48 10.92 -1.93 -5.24
C LEU A 48 12.33 -1.78 -4.68
N ASN A 49 13.27 -2.63 -5.10
CA ASN A 49 14.66 -2.57 -4.64
C ASN A 49 15.30 -1.20 -4.93
N ASP A 50 15.10 -0.69 -6.14
CA ASP A 50 15.57 0.64 -6.54
C ASP A 50 14.91 1.75 -5.70
N THR A 51 13.59 1.67 -5.49
CA THR A 51 12.86 2.61 -4.63
C THR A 51 13.40 2.61 -3.20
N ILE A 52 13.56 1.45 -2.57
CA ILE A 52 14.05 1.34 -1.20
C ILE A 52 15.47 1.89 -1.09
N SER A 53 16.33 1.61 -2.07
CA SER A 53 17.70 2.14 -2.12
C SER A 53 17.71 3.68 -2.18
N LYS A 54 16.90 4.27 -3.07
CA LYS A 54 16.77 5.73 -3.20
C LYS A 54 16.20 6.39 -1.95
N VAL A 55 15.14 5.83 -1.38
CA VAL A 55 14.51 6.39 -0.17
C VAL A 55 15.42 6.23 1.05
N SER A 56 16.14 5.12 1.18
CA SER A 56 17.02 4.85 2.32
C SER A 56 18.21 5.81 2.40
N THR A 57 18.70 6.29 1.25
CA THR A 57 19.73 7.34 1.16
C THR A 57 19.28 8.64 1.83
N SER A 58 17.97 8.96 1.75
CA SER A 58 17.42 10.16 2.37
C SER A 58 16.90 9.94 3.78
N ASP A 59 16.21 8.82 4.03
CA ASP A 59 15.55 8.51 5.29
C ASP A 59 15.36 7.00 5.45
N LYS A 60 16.26 6.36 6.21
CA LYS A 60 16.22 4.92 6.49
C LYS A 60 14.93 4.49 7.19
N LYS A 61 14.41 5.31 8.11
CA LYS A 61 13.17 4.99 8.83
C LYS A 61 11.99 4.97 7.86
N ARG A 62 11.91 5.97 6.98
CA ARG A 62 10.86 6.05 5.97
C ARG A 62 10.96 4.92 4.95
N ALA A 63 12.17 4.49 4.59
CA ALA A 63 12.36 3.31 3.74
C ALA A 63 11.77 2.05 4.40
N GLY A 64 11.93 1.88 5.71
CA GLY A 64 11.31 0.77 6.46
C GLY A 64 9.78 0.82 6.43
N GLU A 65 9.18 1.99 6.57
CA GLU A 65 7.73 2.15 6.43
C GLU A 65 7.24 1.79 5.02
N VAL A 66 7.95 2.25 3.97
CA VAL A 66 7.64 1.89 2.58
C VAL A 66 7.75 0.39 2.36
N LEU A 67 8.83 -0.23 2.84
CA LEU A 67 9.04 -1.66 2.70
C LEU A 67 7.95 -2.47 3.43
N SER A 68 7.57 -2.08 4.65
CA SER A 68 6.51 -2.76 5.40
C SER A 68 5.19 -2.79 4.65
N PHE A 69 4.84 -1.70 3.96
CA PHE A 69 3.66 -1.65 3.13
C PHE A 69 3.71 -2.67 1.99
N TYR A 70 4.83 -2.80 1.28
CA TYR A 70 4.96 -3.74 0.18
C TYR A 70 5.04 -5.20 0.63
N ILE A 71 5.60 -5.48 1.81
CA ILE A 71 5.56 -6.82 2.42
C ILE A 71 4.12 -7.24 2.71
N ASP A 72 3.32 -6.35 3.31
CA ASP A 72 1.92 -6.65 3.58
C ASP A 72 1.09 -6.72 2.29
N LEU A 73 1.39 -5.88 1.30
CA LEU A 73 0.74 -5.90 0.00
C LEU A 73 0.98 -7.22 -0.74
N ASP A 74 2.22 -7.74 -0.75
CA ASP A 74 2.55 -9.04 -1.33
C ASP A 74 1.76 -10.19 -0.67
N ARG A 75 1.60 -10.15 0.66
CA ARG A 75 0.74 -11.12 1.37
C ARG A 75 -0.72 -11.01 0.90
N CYS A 76 -1.24 -9.79 0.75
CA CYS A 76 -2.59 -9.57 0.24
C CYS A 76 -2.75 -10.11 -1.19
N LEU A 77 -1.77 -9.89 -2.07
CA LEU A 77 -1.78 -10.42 -3.44
C LEU A 77 -1.79 -11.95 -3.45
N LYS A 78 -0.97 -12.60 -2.61
CA LYS A 78 -0.96 -14.07 -2.46
C LYS A 78 -2.31 -14.61 -1.99
N HIS A 79 -2.92 -13.94 -1.03
CA HIS A 79 -4.27 -14.30 -0.57
C HIS A 79 -5.33 -14.09 -1.64
N ALA A 80 -5.26 -12.98 -2.38
CA ALA A 80 -6.16 -12.71 -3.49
C ALA A 80 -6.04 -13.80 -4.57
N TYR A 81 -4.82 -14.19 -4.95
CA TYR A 81 -4.58 -15.27 -5.91
C TYR A 81 -5.23 -16.59 -5.48
N ARG A 82 -5.06 -16.96 -4.20
CA ARG A 82 -5.65 -18.19 -3.65
C ARG A 82 -7.17 -18.18 -3.64
N LEU A 83 -7.79 -17.03 -3.40
CA LEU A 83 -9.25 -16.89 -3.31
C LEU A 83 -9.92 -16.74 -4.68
N LEU A 84 -9.18 -16.23 -5.66
CA LEU A 84 -9.71 -15.99 -6.99
C LEU A 84 -9.97 -17.31 -7.70
N LYS A 85 -11.14 -17.42 -8.35
CA LYS A 85 -11.43 -18.57 -9.22
C LYS A 85 -10.49 -18.57 -10.41
N GLN A 86 -10.15 -19.75 -10.90
CA GLN A 86 -9.34 -19.91 -12.10
C GLN A 86 -9.90 -19.10 -13.28
N ASN A 87 -9.01 -18.47 -14.04
CA ASN A 87 -9.33 -17.64 -15.21
C ASN A 87 -10.26 -16.45 -14.89
N LYS A 88 -10.15 -15.88 -13.69
CA LYS A 88 -10.80 -14.62 -13.34
C LYS A 88 -9.76 -13.51 -13.15
N TYR A 89 -10.24 -12.28 -13.23
CA TYR A 89 -9.41 -11.09 -13.19
C TYR A 89 -9.36 -10.50 -11.77
N LEU A 90 -8.19 -10.02 -11.38
CA LEU A 90 -7.99 -9.14 -10.25
C LEU A 90 -7.72 -7.74 -10.79
N CYS A 91 -8.65 -6.81 -10.60
CA CYS A 91 -8.47 -5.41 -10.98
C CYS A 91 -8.07 -4.59 -9.74
N LEU A 92 -6.93 -3.90 -9.81
CA LEU A 92 -6.41 -3.06 -8.73
C LEU A 92 -6.34 -1.60 -9.19
N VAL A 93 -7.00 -0.73 -8.44
CA VAL A 93 -6.91 0.72 -8.65
C VAL A 93 -5.94 1.28 -7.62
N ILE A 94 -4.76 1.69 -8.07
CA ILE A 94 -3.66 2.16 -7.22
C ILE A 94 -3.14 3.51 -7.70
N GLY A 95 -2.68 4.32 -6.74
CA GLY A 95 -2.06 5.61 -7.00
C GLY A 95 -0.58 5.56 -6.68
N ASN A 96 0.26 5.92 -7.66
CA ASN A 96 1.69 6.06 -7.43
C ASN A 96 1.96 7.17 -6.40
N ARG A 97 2.82 6.86 -5.43
CA ARG A 97 3.07 7.72 -4.27
C ARG A 97 4.40 8.46 -4.43
N LEU A 98 4.46 9.71 -3.98
CA LEU A 98 5.71 10.43 -3.79
C LEU A 98 6.15 10.34 -2.32
N VAL A 99 7.36 9.86 -2.07
CA VAL A 99 7.94 9.78 -0.72
C VAL A 99 9.34 10.36 -0.76
N LYS A 100 9.60 11.42 0.02
CA LYS A 100 10.92 12.09 0.08
C LYS A 100 11.46 12.43 -1.31
N GLN A 101 10.62 12.99 -2.18
CA GLN A 101 10.92 13.30 -3.59
C GLN A 101 11.23 12.10 -4.50
N VAL A 102 11.14 10.87 -4.00
CA VAL A 102 11.20 9.64 -4.81
C VAL A 102 9.78 9.27 -5.22
N ARG A 103 9.52 9.22 -6.53
CA ARG A 103 8.26 8.71 -7.08
C ARG A 103 8.32 7.19 -7.06
N ILE A 104 7.39 6.58 -6.34
CA ILE A 104 7.30 5.13 -6.21
C ILE A 104 6.38 4.60 -7.32
N PRO A 105 6.89 3.77 -8.24
CA PRO A 105 6.11 3.14 -9.31
C PRO A 105 5.35 1.92 -8.79
N THR A 106 4.26 2.15 -8.04
CA THR A 106 3.47 1.09 -7.41
C THR A 106 2.79 0.20 -8.44
N ASP A 107 2.38 0.76 -9.57
CA ASP A 107 1.91 0.04 -10.76
C ASP A 107 2.85 -1.09 -11.18
N PHE A 108 4.11 -0.76 -11.46
CA PHE A 108 5.11 -1.74 -11.88
C PHE A 108 5.46 -2.72 -10.76
N ILE A 109 5.58 -2.24 -9.51
CA ILE A 109 5.87 -3.13 -8.37
C ILE A 109 4.77 -4.18 -8.20
N VAL A 110 3.50 -3.79 -8.30
CA VAL A 110 2.38 -4.72 -8.17
C VAL A 110 2.34 -5.72 -9.33
N ALA A 111 2.63 -5.29 -10.55
CA ALA A 111 2.74 -6.19 -11.70
C ALA A 111 3.85 -7.24 -11.50
N GLU A 112 5.06 -6.80 -11.13
CA GLU A 112 6.20 -7.70 -10.87
C GLU A 112 5.91 -8.71 -9.75
N LEU A 113 5.33 -8.27 -8.64
CA LEU A 113 4.96 -9.15 -7.54
C LEU A 113 3.86 -10.13 -7.96
N GLY A 114 2.85 -9.66 -8.69
CA GLY A 114 1.74 -10.46 -9.19
C GLY A 114 2.22 -11.59 -10.11
N GLU A 115 3.10 -11.27 -11.07
CA GLU A 115 3.68 -12.26 -11.98
C GLU A 115 4.44 -13.36 -11.24
N LYS A 116 5.18 -12.99 -10.19
CA LYS A 116 5.93 -13.95 -9.37
C LYS A 116 5.03 -14.83 -8.50
N ILE A 117 3.81 -14.40 -8.21
CA ILE A 117 2.80 -15.19 -7.49
C ILE A 117 2.08 -16.16 -8.44
N GLY A 118 1.98 -15.82 -9.73
CA GLY A 118 1.30 -16.62 -10.75
C GLY A 118 0.16 -15.90 -11.49
N PHE A 119 -0.02 -14.59 -11.27
CA PHE A 119 -0.89 -13.79 -12.11
C PHE A 119 -0.25 -13.52 -13.49
N ALA A 120 -1.07 -13.26 -14.49
CA ALA A 120 -0.63 -12.62 -15.73
C ALA A 120 -1.02 -11.13 -15.67
N CYS A 121 -0.07 -10.24 -15.97
CA CYS A 121 -0.37 -8.82 -16.08
C CYS A 121 -0.98 -8.52 -17.46
N GLU A 122 -2.30 -8.35 -17.49
CA GLU A 122 -3.05 -8.10 -18.73
C GLU A 122 -2.85 -6.67 -19.27
N ASP A 123 -3.03 -5.66 -18.41
CA ASP A 123 -2.86 -4.25 -18.78
C ASP A 123 -2.63 -3.37 -17.55
N ILE A 124 -1.94 -2.24 -17.76
CA ILE A 124 -1.75 -1.17 -16.77
C ILE A 124 -2.35 0.12 -17.33
N MET A 125 -3.61 0.37 -16.98
CA MET A 125 -4.33 1.54 -17.46
C MET A 125 -4.01 2.79 -16.63
N VAL A 126 -3.28 3.74 -17.24
CA VAL A 126 -2.96 5.02 -16.59
C VAL A 126 -4.04 6.05 -16.88
N ARG A 127 -4.74 6.52 -15.84
CA ARG A 127 -5.72 7.60 -15.93
C ARG A 127 -5.13 8.91 -15.41
N ASN A 128 -5.26 9.99 -16.20
CA ASN A 128 -4.97 11.34 -15.71
C ASN A 128 -6.10 11.82 -14.77
N ILE A 129 -5.73 12.30 -13.59
CA ILE A 129 -6.67 12.86 -12.60
C ILE A 129 -6.39 14.37 -12.52
N PRO A 130 -7.05 15.20 -13.35
CA PRO A 130 -6.71 16.62 -13.50
C PRO A 130 -7.07 17.45 -12.25
N GLY A 131 -8.02 16.99 -11.44
CA GLY A 131 -8.43 17.65 -10.21
C GLY A 131 -8.44 16.69 -9.03
N LYS A 132 -7.61 16.96 -8.03
CA LYS A 132 -7.74 16.35 -6.71
C LYS A 132 -8.47 17.34 -5.81
N ARG A 133 -9.69 17.01 -5.37
CA ARG A 133 -10.35 17.81 -4.32
C ARG A 133 -9.49 17.74 -3.06
N MET A 134 -8.83 18.83 -2.75
CA MET A 134 -8.14 19.03 -1.49
C MET A 134 -9.15 19.58 -0.47
N PRO A 135 -9.07 19.16 0.80
CA PRO A 135 -9.83 19.83 1.86
C PRO A 135 -9.48 21.33 1.85
N LEU A 136 -10.49 22.18 2.06
CA LEU A 136 -10.26 23.61 2.29
C LEU A 136 -9.30 23.76 3.48
N LYS A 137 -8.28 24.60 3.34
CA LYS A 137 -7.44 24.99 4.48
C LYS A 137 -8.34 25.77 5.44
N THR A 138 -8.81 25.13 6.49
CA THR A 138 -9.22 25.80 7.74
C THR A 138 -7.98 26.22 8.51
#